data_AF-A0A929H744-F1
#
_entry.id   AF-A0A929H744-F1
#
_cell.length_a   1.000
_cell.length_b   1.000
_cell.length_c   1.000
_cell.angle_alpha   90.00
_cell.angle_beta   90.00
_cell.angle_gamma   90.00
#
_symmetry.space_group_name_H-M   'P 1'
#
loop_
_entity.id
_entity.type
_entity.pdbx_description
1 polymer ?
#
loop_
_entity_poly.entity_id
_entity_poly.type
_entity_poly.pdbx_seq_one_letter_code
_entity_poly.pdbx_strand_id
1 'polypeptide(L)' 'MEDLELAGSLLEEEKWNLVIVKNGRIIFSSKERGVAPFFRAVRSMEKGLHNAAAADRIVGSAIA' A
#
# COMPACT_ATOMS: atom_id res chain seq x y z
N MET A 1 -8.86 -10.19 -6.33
CA MET A 1 -7.71 -10.16 -7.26
C MET A 1 -7.57 -8.77 -7.87
N GLU A 2 -8.67 -8.15 -8.31
CA GLU A 2 -8.69 -6.77 -8.84
C GLU A 2 -7.95 -5.74 -7.95
N ASP A 3 -8.13 -5.76 -6.63
CA ASP A 3 -7.43 -4.83 -5.72
C ASP A 3 -5.91 -4.99 -5.75
N LEU A 4 -5.42 -6.23 -5.92
CA LEU A 4 -3.98 -6.53 -5.96
C LEU A 4 -3.37 -6.05 -7.27
N GLU A 5 -4.04 -6.32 -8.39
CA GLU A 5 -3.64 -5.85 -9.71
C GLU A 5 -3.64 -4.32 -9.77
N LEU A 6 -4.70 -3.68 -9.26
CA LEU A 6 -4.79 -2.22 -9.19
C LEU A 6 -3.68 -1.63 -8.32
N ALA A 7 -3.40 -2.22 -7.15
CA ALA A 7 -2.31 -1.76 -6.29
C ALA A 7 -0.94 -1.87 -7.00
N GLY A 8 -0.72 -2.96 -7.74
CA GLY A 8 0.49 -3.19 -8.55
C GLY A 8 0.66 -2.17 -9.67
N SER A 9 -0.37 -1.99 -10.51
CA SER A 9 -0.36 -1.00 -11.60
C SER A 9 -0.10 0.41 -11.08
N LEU A 10 -0.76 0.81 -9.97
CA LEU A 10 -0.51 2.12 -9.35
C LEU A 10 0.93 2.27 -8.84
N LEU A 11 1.54 1.21 -8.29
CA LEU A 11 2.92 1.26 -7.83
C LEU A 11 3.90 1.51 -8.98
N GLU A 12 3.67 0.86 -10.12
CA GLU A 12 4.53 0.90 -11.31
C GLU A 12 4.30 2.16 -12.15
N GLU A 13 3.06 2.40 -12.58
CA GLU A 13 2.69 3.44 -13.54
C GLU A 13 2.74 4.84 -12.90
N GLU A 14 2.16 4.99 -11.70
CA GLU A 14 2.05 6.28 -11.00
C GLU A 14 3.26 6.60 -10.10
N LYS A 15 4.25 5.70 -10.10
CA LYS A 15 5.49 5.79 -9.33
C LYS A 15 5.26 6.02 -7.83
N TRP A 16 4.22 5.41 -7.27
CA TRP A 16 4.03 5.35 -5.81
C TRP A 16 5.07 4.42 -5.17
N ASN A 17 5.41 4.65 -3.91
CA ASN A 17 6.27 3.75 -3.14
C ASN A 17 5.48 2.84 -2.20
N LEU A 18 4.28 3.27 -1.79
CA LEU A 18 3.31 2.44 -1.06
C LEU A 18 1.91 2.81 -1.57
N VAL A 19 1.10 1.80 -1.89
CA VAL A 19 -0.32 1.94 -2.23
C VAL A 19 -1.10 0.86 -1.50
N ILE A 20 -2.23 1.24 -0.91
CA ILE A 20 -3.19 0.31 -0.30
C ILE A 20 -4.55 0.53 -0.95
N VAL A 21 -5.10 -0.54 -1.51
CA VAL A 21 -6.36 -0.58 -2.22
C VAL A 21 -7.36 -1.45 -1.46
N LYS A 22 -8.62 -1.03 -1.42
CA LYS A 22 -9.72 -1.83 -0.90
C LYS A 22 -10.99 -1.55 -1.68
N ASN A 23 -11.65 -2.60 -2.18
CA ASN A 23 -12.88 -2.51 -2.96
C ASN A 23 -12.74 -1.55 -4.16
N GLY A 24 -11.64 -1.67 -4.91
CA GLY A 24 -11.33 -0.85 -6.08
C GLY A 24 -10.95 0.60 -5.78
N ARG A 25 -10.72 0.97 -4.51
CA ARG A 25 -10.40 2.35 -4.11
C ARG A 25 -9.05 2.43 -3.43
N ILE A 26 -8.30 3.47 -3.76
CA ILE A 26 -7.08 3.83 -3.01
C ILE A 26 -7.51 4.35 -1.64
N ILE A 27 -7.15 3.62 -0.60
CA ILE A 27 -7.39 4.04 0.79
C ILE A 27 -6.15 4.70 1.39
N PHE A 28 -4.96 4.36 0.91
CA PHE A 28 -3.71 5.02 1.30
C PHE A 28 -2.72 5.00 0.13
N SER A 29 -1.94 6.08 -0.03
CA SER A 29 -0.80 6.09 -0.93
C SER A 29 0.30 7.01 -0.43
N SER A 30 1.56 6.70 -0.76
CA SER A 30 2.71 7.54 -0.43
C SER A 30 3.85 7.40 -1.45
N LYS A 31 4.51 8.52 -1.76
CA LYS A 31 5.78 8.57 -2.50
C LYS A 31 6.99 8.73 -1.58
N GLU A 32 6.78 8.75 -0.26
CA GLU A 32 7.88 8.73 0.71
C GLU A 32 8.64 7.40 0.60
N ARG A 33 9.94 7.40 0.91
CA ARG A 33 10.77 6.17 0.95
C ARG A 33 10.91 5.68 2.40
N GLY A 34 11.37 4.44 2.54
CA GLY A 34 11.56 3.76 3.83
C GLY A 34 10.26 3.18 4.39
N VAL A 35 10.33 2.66 5.61
CA VAL A 35 9.21 1.93 6.26
C VAL A 35 8.17 2.84 6.92
N ALA A 36 8.48 4.12 7.10
CA ALA A 36 7.62 5.06 7.84
C ALA A 36 6.19 5.19 7.28
N PRO A 37 5.96 5.22 5.95
CA PRO A 37 4.61 5.31 5.39
C PRO A 37 3.74 4.10 5.73
N PHE A 38 4.35 2.90 5.74
CA PHE A 38 3.66 1.67 6.12
C PHE A 38 3.21 1.70 7.57
N PHE A 39 4.10 2.03 8.50
CA PHE A 39 3.74 2.17 9.92
C PHE A 39 2.68 3.24 10.15
N ARG A 40 2.72 4.35 9.39
CA ARG A 40 1.69 5.39 9.44
C ARG A 40 0.33 4.85 9.01
N ALA A 41 0.27 4.11 7.91
CA ALA A 41 -0.95 3.49 7.40
C ALA A 41 -1.53 2.47 8.39
N VAL A 42 -0.70 1.59 8.96
CA VAL A 42 -1.16 0.60 9.95
C VAL A 42 -1.72 1.28 11.21
N ARG A 43 -1.06 2.34 11.70
CA ARG A 43 -1.54 3.08 12.88
C ARG A 43 -2.81 3.89 12.60
N SER A 44 -2.95 4.47 11.42
CA SER A 44 -4.09 5.34 11.10
C SER A 44 -5.33 4.59 10.68
N MET A 45 -5.19 3.34 10.22
CA MET A 45 -6.29 2.62 9.57
C MET A 45 -6.89 1.48 10.38
N GLU A 46 -6.28 1.03 11.48
CA GLU A 46 -6.79 -0.04 12.35
C GLU A 46 -7.46 -1.20 11.56
N LYS A 47 -8.77 -1.42 11.73
CA LYS A 47 -9.56 -2.47 11.04
C LYS A 47 -9.79 -2.20 9.55
N GLY A 48 -9.52 -0.99 9.08
CA GLY A 48 -9.67 -0.54 7.70
C GLY A 48 -8.81 -1.34 6.72
N LEU A 49 -7.69 -1.91 7.17
CA LEU A 49 -6.80 -2.72 6.34
C LEU A 49 -7.24 -4.17 6.14
N HIS A 50 -8.23 -4.66 6.91
CA HIS A 50 -8.72 -6.02 6.73
C HIS A 50 -9.32 -6.18 5.32
N ASN A 51 -8.88 -7.22 4.59
CA ASN A 51 -9.21 -7.47 3.17
C ASN A 51 -8.77 -6.34 2.21
N ALA A 52 -7.77 -5.54 2.56
CA ALA A 52 -7.13 -4.62 1.63
C ALA A 52 -5.94 -5.31 0.92
N ALA A 53 -5.61 -4.86 -0.28
CA ALA A 53 -4.37 -5.20 -0.97
C ALA A 53 -3.36 -4.07 -0.79
N ALA A 54 -2.10 -4.41 -0.51
CA ALA A 54 -1.02 -3.44 -0.38
C ALA A 54 0.11 -3.78 -1.36
N ALA A 55 0.65 -2.75 -2.01
CA ALA A 55 1.85 -2.84 -2.85
C ALA A 55 2.89 -1.85 -2.31
N ASP A 56 4.09 -2.33 -2.02
CA ASP A 56 5.21 -1.53 -1.50
C ASP A 56 6.46 -1.78 -2.36
N ARG A 57 7.13 -0.70 -2.77
CA ARG A 57 8.35 -0.76 -3.57
C ARG A 57 9.54 -1.24 -2.72
N ILE A 58 9.49 -1.10 -1.40
CA ILE A 58 10.54 -1.54 -0.48
C ILE A 58 10.12 -2.86 0.17
N VAL A 59 10.56 -3.97 -0.41
CA VAL A 59 10.50 -5.28 0.22
C VAL A 59 11.82 -5.57 0.93
N GLY A 60 11.91 -5.21 2.20
CA GLY A 60 12.96 -5.65 3.12
C GLY A 60 12.36 -6.47 4.28
N SER A 61 13.16 -7.28 4.98
CA SER A 61 12.68 -8.17 6.07
C SER A 61 11.89 -7.50 7.19
N ALA A 62 11.92 -6.16 7.31
CA ALA A 62 11.10 -5.43 8.28
C ALA A 62 9.62 -5.30 7.88
N ILE A 63 9.27 -5.56 6.62
CA ILE A 63 7.91 -5.44 6.06
C ILE A 63 7.32 -6.81 5.68
N ALA A 64 8.15 -7.79 5.30
CA ALA A 64 7.74 -9.10 4.80
C ALA A 64 7.03 -10.00 5.83
#